data_AF-A0A952CPH1-F1
#
_entry.id   AF-A0A952CPH1-F1
#
_cell.length_a   1.000
_cell.length_b   1.000
_cell.length_c   1.000
_cell.angle_alpha   90.00
_cell.angle_beta   90.00
_cell.angle_gamma   90.00
#
_symmetry.space_group_name_H-M   'P 1'
#
loop_
_entity.id
_entity.type
_entity.pdbx_description
1 polymer ?
#
loop_
_entity_poly.entity_id
_entity_poly.type
_entity_poly.pdbx_seq_one_letter_code
_entity_poly.pdbx_strand_id
1 'polypeptide(L)'
;MDSNKILNSDYLDILFEGRNKVYGAYELRKNYPKRMMRSMFIIGGIGVVIAAAALVSTLKPSEGPREAITKEVVLAEPPPIDPNEPPPPPPPPPPPPVKPTVKFTPPVIEKD
;
A
#
# COMPACT_ATOMS: atom_id res chain seq x y z
N MET A 1 -10.76 17.80 -55.67
CA MET A 1 -11.27 17.14 -54.45
C MET A 1 -12.67 17.65 -54.21
N ASP A 2 -13.63 16.76 -53.98
CA ASP A 2 -15.02 17.15 -53.72
C ASP A 2 -15.16 17.74 -52.31
N SER A 3 -15.78 18.91 -52.17
CA SER A 3 -15.94 19.60 -50.88
C SER A 3 -16.67 18.75 -49.84
N ASN A 4 -17.66 17.96 -50.26
CA ASN A 4 -18.39 17.04 -49.39
C ASN A 4 -17.50 15.94 -48.79
N LYS A 5 -16.43 15.55 -49.50
CA LYS A 5 -15.51 14.52 -49.03
C LYS A 5 -14.60 15.05 -47.93
N ILE A 6 -14.17 16.32 -48.04
CA ILE A 6 -13.33 16.99 -47.03
C ILE A 6 -14.09 17.13 -45.71
N LEU A 7 -15.38 17.49 -45.74
CA LEU A 7 -16.19 17.67 -44.54
C LEU A 7 -16.40 16.38 -43.72
N ASN A 8 -16.40 15.22 -44.37
CA ASN A 8 -16.59 13.93 -43.73
C ASN A 8 -15.27 13.19 -43.44
N SER A 9 -14.14 13.71 -43.93
CA SER A 9 -12.85 13.05 -43.79
C SER A 9 -12.18 13.44 -42.48
N ASP A 10 -11.49 12.48 -41.88
CA ASP A 10 -10.69 12.72 -40.69
C ASP A 10 -9.49 13.62 -41.04
N TYR A 11 -9.05 14.47 -40.10
CA TYR A 11 -7.97 15.42 -40.38
C TYR A 11 -6.65 14.72 -40.77
N LEU A 12 -6.40 13.53 -40.20
CA LEU A 12 -5.27 12.67 -40.57
C LEU A 12 -5.39 12.15 -41.99
N ASP A 13 -6.60 11.93 -42.49
CA ASP A 13 -6.82 11.44 -43.84
C ASP A 13 -6.52 12.51 -44.89
N ILE A 14 -6.84 13.76 -44.58
CA ILE A 14 -6.51 14.95 -45.39
C ILE A 14 -5.00 15.23 -45.33
N LEU A 15 -4.41 15.21 -44.13
CA LEU A 15 -2.99 15.55 -43.95
C LEU A 15 -2.04 14.52 -44.57
N PHE A 16 -2.48 13.27 -44.73
CA PHE A 16 -1.73 12.19 -45.38
C PHE A 16 -2.24 11.87 -46.78
N GLU A 17 -3.05 12.73 -47.38
CA GLU A 17 -3.49 12.55 -48.76
C GLU A 17 -2.29 12.62 -49.71
N GLY A 18 -2.19 11.66 -50.63
CA GLY A 18 -1.07 11.54 -51.57
C GLY A 18 0.26 11.07 -50.94
N ARG A 19 0.30 10.73 -49.65
CA ARG A 19 1.50 10.20 -48.97
C ARG A 19 1.34 8.72 -48.60
N ASN A 20 2.47 8.07 -48.32
CA ASN A 20 2.45 6.71 -47.82
C ASN A 20 1.82 6.65 -46.41
N LYS A 21 0.61 6.08 -46.30
CA LYS A 21 -0.08 5.84 -45.02
C LYS A 21 0.40 4.57 -44.30
N VAL A 22 1.14 3.70 -45.00
CA VAL A 22 1.64 2.41 -44.49
C VAL A 22 2.89 2.59 -43.62
N TYR A 23 3.66 3.66 -43.83
CA TYR A 23 4.87 3.94 -43.04
C TYR A 23 4.50 4.58 -41.69
N GLY A 24 3.95 3.76 -40.78
CA GLY A 24 3.87 3.91 -39.33
C GLY A 24 3.14 5.12 -38.76
N ALA A 25 3.47 6.35 -39.18
CA ALA A 25 3.06 7.59 -38.53
C ALA A 25 1.56 7.89 -38.66
N TYR A 26 0.92 7.48 -39.76
CA TYR A 26 -0.54 7.56 -39.92
C TYR A 26 -1.23 6.55 -39.01
N GLU A 27 -0.80 5.28 -39.08
CA GLU A 27 -1.36 4.19 -38.29
C GLU A 27 -1.23 4.45 -36.79
N LEU A 28 -0.07 4.90 -36.32
CA LEU A 28 0.18 5.22 -34.91
C LEU A 28 -0.78 6.30 -34.40
N ARG A 29 -1.01 7.36 -35.17
CA ARG A 29 -1.93 8.45 -34.78
C ARG A 29 -3.39 8.02 -34.83
N LYS A 30 -3.78 7.26 -35.86
CA LYS A 30 -5.14 6.73 -36.00
C LYS A 30 -5.49 5.74 -34.88
N ASN A 31 -4.52 4.91 -34.47
CA ASN A 31 -4.71 3.88 -33.46
C ASN A 31 -4.41 4.34 -32.02
N TYR A 32 -3.82 5.51 -31.82
CA TYR A 32 -3.55 6.08 -30.49
C TYR A 32 -4.78 6.13 -29.58
N PRO A 33 -5.93 6.71 -29.99
CA PRO A 33 -7.11 6.78 -29.11
C PRO A 33 -7.60 5.39 -28.69
N LYS A 34 -7.50 4.38 -29.57
CA LYS A 34 -7.86 3.00 -29.25
C LYS A 34 -6.96 2.41 -28.17
N ARG A 35 -5.65 2.68 -28.24
CA ARG A 35 -4.68 2.27 -27.20
C ARG A 35 -4.95 2.98 -25.88
N MET A 36 -5.20 4.29 -25.91
CA MET A 36 -5.53 5.07 -24.73
C MET A 36 -6.79 4.56 -24.04
N MET A 37 -7.89 4.36 -24.80
CA MET A 37 -9.14 3.83 -24.25
C MET A 37 -8.95 2.45 -23.64
N ARG A 38 -8.19 1.57 -24.31
CA ARG A 38 -7.86 0.24 -23.76
C ARG A 38 -7.12 0.36 -22.42
N SER A 39 -6.12 1.24 -22.32
CA SER A 39 -5.40 1.50 -21.07
C SER A 39 -6.31 2.06 -19.97
N MET A 40 -7.21 3.00 -20.31
CA MET A 40 -8.18 3.55 -19.36
C MET A 40 -9.13 2.47 -18.83
N PHE A 41 -9.63 1.56 -19.69
CA PHE A 41 -10.48 0.46 -19.23
C PHE A 41 -9.74 -0.54 -18.34
N ILE A 42 -8.47 -0.82 -18.63
CA ILE A 42 -7.67 -1.72 -17.79
C ILE A 42 -7.43 -1.10 -16.42
N ILE A 43 -6.93 0.13 -16.37
CA ILE A 43 -6.63 0.83 -15.11
C ILE A 43 -7.92 1.10 -14.33
N GLY A 44 -8.96 1.58 -15.02
CA GLY A 44 -10.28 1.80 -14.44
C GLY A 44 -10.89 0.51 -13.91
N GLY A 45 -10.79 -0.60 -14.65
CA GLY A 45 -11.25 -1.91 -14.22
C GLY A 45 -10.55 -2.40 -12.96
N ILE A 46 -9.23 -2.29 -12.90
CA ILE A 46 -8.45 -2.64 -11.70
C ILE A 46 -8.87 -1.75 -10.51
N GLY A 47 -9.01 -0.44 -10.73
CA GLY A 47 -9.47 0.49 -9.71
C GLY A 47 -10.85 0.16 -9.17
N VAL A 48 -11.79 -0.22 -10.04
CA VAL A 48 -13.14 -0.65 -9.65
C VAL A 48 -13.10 -1.94 -8.83
N VAL A 49 -12.26 -2.92 -9.20
CA VAL A 49 -12.12 -4.17 -8.41
C VAL A 49 -11.58 -3.89 -7.01
N ILE A 50 -10.56 -3.02 -6.88
CA ILE A 50 -10.01 -2.64 -5.58
C ILE A 50 -11.04 -1.88 -4.75
N ALA A 51 -11.74 -0.91 -5.37
CA ALA A 51 -12.78 -0.14 -4.71
C ALA A 51 -13.96 -1.03 -4.26
N ALA A 52 -14.37 -1.99 -5.09
CA ALA A 52 -15.40 -2.96 -4.74
C ALA A 52 -14.96 -3.87 -3.60
N ALA A 53 -13.71 -4.36 -3.60
CA ALA A 53 -13.18 -5.16 -2.50
C ALA A 53 -13.13 -4.37 -1.18
N ALA A 54 -12.68 -3.11 -1.23
CA ALA A 54 -12.69 -2.21 -0.09
C ALA A 54 -14.11 -1.98 0.43
N LEU A 55 -15.06 -1.70 -0.46
CA LEU A 55 -16.47 -1.50 -0.09
C LEU A 55 -17.10 -2.75 0.52
N VAL A 56 -16.80 -3.94 -0.02
CA VAL A 56 -17.26 -5.21 0.58
C VAL A 56 -16.62 -5.42 1.95
N SER A 57 -15.35 -5.06 2.13
CA SER A 57 -14.66 -5.20 3.43
C SER A 57 -15.21 -4.25 4.51
N THR A 58 -15.70 -3.07 4.13
CA THR A 58 -16.31 -2.11 5.07
C THR A 58 -17.78 -2.43 5.35
N LEU A 59 -18.48 -3.04 4.39
CA LEU A 59 -19.87 -3.46 4.55
C LEU A 59 -20.02 -4.85 5.18
N LYS A 60 -19.00 -5.71 5.12
CA LYS A 60 -18.97 -6.94 5.91
C LYS A 60 -18.91 -6.53 7.38
N PRO A 61 -19.94 -6.88 8.19
CA PRO A 61 -19.78 -6.79 9.63
C PRO A 61 -18.58 -7.66 9.98
N SER A 62 -17.61 -7.11 10.69
CA SER A 62 -16.58 -7.93 11.35
C SER A 62 -17.29 -9.11 11.98
N GLU A 63 -16.98 -10.32 11.52
CA GLU A 63 -17.57 -11.55 12.06
C GLU A 63 -17.30 -11.58 13.55
N GLY A 64 -18.33 -11.22 14.32
CA GLY A 64 -18.39 -11.28 15.76
C GLY A 64 -17.28 -10.50 16.48
N PRO A 65 -17.37 -10.41 17.81
CA PRO A 65 -16.15 -10.27 18.58
C PRO A 65 -15.28 -11.46 18.16
N ARG A 66 -14.00 -11.21 17.84
CA ARG A 66 -13.00 -12.25 18.01
C ARG A 66 -13.29 -12.80 19.39
N GLU A 67 -13.80 -14.02 19.49
CA GLU A 67 -13.89 -14.70 20.76
C GLU A 67 -12.44 -14.76 21.21
N ALA A 68 -12.07 -13.77 22.02
CA ALA A 68 -10.93 -13.86 22.88
C ALA A 68 -11.20 -15.19 23.54
N ILE A 69 -10.39 -16.18 23.19
CA ILE A 69 -10.37 -17.45 23.89
C ILE A 69 -10.02 -17.02 25.31
N THR A 70 -11.05 -16.72 26.10
CA THR A 70 -10.97 -16.68 27.55
C THR A 70 -10.79 -18.14 27.90
N LYS A 71 -9.56 -18.60 27.68
CA LYS A 71 -9.04 -19.77 28.34
C LYS A 71 -9.17 -19.39 29.79
N GLU A 72 -10.24 -19.85 30.44
CA GLU A 72 -10.31 -19.87 31.89
C GLU A 72 -9.03 -20.57 32.32
N VAL A 73 -8.04 -19.77 32.71
CA VAL A 73 -6.89 -20.29 33.41
C VAL A 73 -7.48 -20.63 34.76
N VAL A 74 -7.89 -21.90 34.92
CA VAL A 74 -8.15 -22.47 36.23
C VAL A 74 -6.83 -22.34 36.97
N LEU A 75 -6.71 -21.29 37.79
CA LEU A 75 -5.62 -21.15 38.73
C LEU A 75 -5.70 -22.39 39.63
N ALA A 76 -4.76 -23.32 39.44
CA ALA A 76 -4.57 -24.39 40.40
C ALA A 76 -4.37 -23.75 41.78
N GLU A 77 -5.04 -24.29 42.79
CA GLU A 77 -4.90 -23.82 44.16
C GLU A 77 -3.40 -23.81 44.53
N PRO A 78 -2.91 -22.74 45.20
CA PRO A 78 -1.52 -22.65 45.57
C PRO A 78 -1.15 -23.86 46.44
N PRO A 79 0.05 -24.44 46.27
CA PRO A 79 0.50 -25.52 47.13
C PRO A 79 0.42 -25.10 48.61
N PRO A 80 0.07 -26.02 49.53
CA PRO A 80 -0.06 -25.71 50.94
C PRO A 80 1.18 -24.98 51.45
N ILE A 81 0.97 -23.82 52.06
CA ILE A 81 2.06 -23.01 52.61
C ILE A 81 2.47 -23.70 53.90
N ASP A 82 3.60 -24.40 53.88
CA ASP A 82 4.17 -25.03 55.07
C ASP A 82 4.55 -23.92 56.07
N PRO A 83 3.94 -23.82 57.26
CA PRO A 83 4.11 -22.69 58.18
C PRO A 83 5.52 -22.54 58.78
N ASN A 84 6.48 -23.38 58.38
CA ASN A 84 7.83 -23.46 58.92
C ASN A 84 8.91 -22.83 58.02
N GLU A 85 8.55 -22.29 56.85
CA GLU A 85 9.54 -21.57 56.02
C GLU A 85 9.61 -20.08 56.42
N PRO A 86 10.81 -19.56 56.78
CA PRO A 86 10.97 -18.16 57.10
C PRO A 86 10.66 -17.27 55.88
N PRO A 87 10.09 -16.07 56.09
CA PRO A 87 9.61 -15.22 55.01
C PRO A 87 10.74 -14.89 54.02
N PRO A 88 10.43 -14.83 52.70
CA PRO A 88 11.44 -14.53 51.70
C PRO A 88 12.09 -13.17 51.97
N PRO A 89 13.43 -13.05 51.76
CA PRO A 89 14.15 -11.82 52.01
C PRO A 89 13.61 -10.67 51.13
N PRO A 90 13.63 -9.43 51.64
CA PRO A 90 13.10 -8.28 50.90
C PRO A 90 13.82 -8.12 49.55
N PRO A 91 13.09 -7.74 48.48
CA PRO A 91 13.66 -7.61 47.15
C PRO A 91 14.79 -6.56 47.14
N PRO A 92 15.89 -6.81 46.40
CA PRO A 92 17.00 -5.87 46.33
C PRO A 92 16.54 -4.53 45.73
N PRO A 93 17.11 -3.40 46.20
CA PRO A 93 16.73 -2.08 45.70
C PRO A 93 16.97 -1.99 44.19
N PRO A 94 16.08 -1.29 43.44
CA PRO A 94 16.16 -1.20 41.99
C PRO A 94 17.51 -0.59 41.56
N PRO A 95 18.11 -1.10 40.47
CA PRO A 95 19.41 -0.63 40.00
C PRO A 95 19.36 0.86 39.66
N PRO A 96 20.41 1.63 39.98
CA PRO A 96 20.42 3.07 39.77
C PRO A 96 20.24 3.40 38.27
N PRO A 97 19.50 4.48 37.94
CA PRO A 97 19.26 4.88 36.56
C PRO A 97 20.57 5.10 35.81
N VAL A 98 20.71 4.44 34.66
CA VAL A 98 21.90 4.58 33.80
C VAL A 98 21.94 6.02 33.29
N LYS A 99 22.99 6.76 33.67
CA LYS A 99 23.18 8.15 33.22
C LYS A 99 23.33 8.16 31.70
N PRO A 100 22.71 9.12 30.99
CA PRO A 100 22.84 9.20 29.54
C PRO A 100 24.31 9.47 29.17
N THR A 101 24.92 8.53 28.45
CA THR A 101 26.24 8.71 27.85
C THR A 101 26.10 9.70 26.70
N VAL A 102 26.70 10.89 26.86
CA VAL A 102 26.76 11.91 25.82
C VAL A 102 27.60 11.36 24.66
N LYS A 103 26.96 11.17 23.50
CA LYS A 103 27.61 10.65 22.30
C LYS A 103 28.57 11.73 21.80
N PHE A 104 29.88 11.47 21.92
CA PHE A 104 30.91 12.36 21.39
C PHE A 104 30.84 12.31 19.86
N THR A 105 30.42 13.41 19.23
CA THR A 105 30.53 13.55 17.78
C THR A 105 32.01 13.73 17.43
N PRO A 106 32.51 13.05 16.38
CA PRO A 106 33.90 13.21 15.98
C PRO A 106 34.13 14.65 15.47
N PRO A 107 35.26 15.27 15.82
CA PRO A 107 35.58 16.61 15.37
C PRO A 107 35.82 16.63 13.84
N VAL A 108 35.32 17.68 13.19
CA VAL A 108 35.52 17.91 11.76
C VAL A 108 36.96 18.38 11.54
N ILE A 109 37.66 17.72 10.63
CA ILE A 109 39.05 18.04 10.29
C ILE A 109 39.04 19.20 9.29
N GLU A 110 39.56 20.34 9.69
CA GLU A 110 39.91 21.42 8.77
C GLU A 110 41.32 21.18 8.20
N LYS A 111 41.57 21.64 6.97
CA LYS A 111 42.88 21.50 6.29
C LYS A 111 43.63 22.82 6.42
N ASP A 112 44.91 22.72 6.82
CA ASP A 112 45.90 23.82 6.84
C ASP A 112 46.11 24.46 5.45
#